data_AF-A0A674GL08-F1
#
_entry.id   AF-A0A674GL08-F1
#
_cell.length_a   1.000
_cell.length_b   1.000
_cell.length_c   1.000
_cell.angle_alpha   90.00
_cell.angle_beta   90.00
_cell.angle_gamma   90.00
#
_symmetry.space_group_name_H-M   'P 1'
#
loop_
_entity.id
_entity.type
_entity.pdbx_description
1 polymer ?
#
loop_
_entity_poly.entity_id
_entity_poly.type
_entity_poly.pdbx_seq_one_letter_code
_entity_poly.pdbx_strand_id
1 'polypeptide(L)'
;MVNWTAEEKQLVTTLWGRVNVDECGAEALARLLVVYPWTQRFFVSFGNMSSPTAVLGNPMVRAHGKKVLTSFGEAVRNMDSVKKCFAQLSKLHCEKLHVDPENFRVSHAQLQPGPGRGAGLWRGFRGLRGVCQLLRP
;
A
#
# COMPACT_ATOMS: atom_id res chain seq x y z
N MET A 1 3.59 -16.49 -13.19
CA MET A 1 3.86 -15.03 -13.20
C MET A 1 2.56 -14.35 -13.59
N VAL A 2 2.26 -13.14 -13.11
CA VAL A 2 1.02 -12.45 -13.54
C VAL A 2 1.28 -11.89 -14.93
N ASN A 3 0.42 -12.22 -15.89
CA ASN A 3 0.50 -11.68 -17.23
C ASN A 3 -0.55 -10.58 -17.35
N TRP A 4 -0.12 -9.42 -17.82
CA TRP A 4 -0.94 -8.23 -17.99
C TRP A 4 -1.09 -7.92 -19.46
N THR A 5 -2.32 -7.69 -19.94
CA THR A 5 -2.52 -7.23 -21.32
C THR A 5 -2.08 -5.77 -21.48
N ALA A 6 -1.88 -5.32 -22.72
CA ALA A 6 -1.51 -3.93 -22.99
C ALA A 6 -2.59 -2.96 -22.48
N GLU A 7 -3.87 -3.33 -22.63
CA GLU A 7 -5.01 -2.57 -22.19
C GLU A 7 -5.05 -2.46 -20.65
N GLU A 8 -4.80 -3.56 -19.94
CA GLU A 8 -4.73 -3.54 -18.47
C GLU A 8 -3.60 -2.63 -17.98
N LYS A 9 -2.43 -2.73 -18.59
CA LYS A 9 -1.27 -1.88 -18.27
C LYS A 9 -1.58 -0.40 -18.50
N GLN A 10 -2.23 -0.08 -19.62
CA GLN A 10 -2.60 1.29 -19.95
C GLN A 10 -3.64 1.85 -18.97
N LEU A 11 -4.64 1.05 -18.59
CA LEU A 11 -5.66 1.45 -17.61
C LEU A 11 -5.05 1.72 -16.24
N VAL A 12 -4.17 0.84 -15.75
CA VAL A 12 -3.48 1.01 -14.47
C VAL A 12 -2.62 2.28 -14.47
N THR A 13 -1.84 2.49 -15.53
CA THR A 13 -0.97 3.67 -15.66
C THR A 13 -1.78 4.97 -15.74
N THR A 14 -2.88 4.96 -16.51
CA THR A 14 -3.76 6.12 -16.65
C THR A 14 -4.44 6.48 -15.33
N LEU A 15 -4.92 5.49 -14.58
CA LEU A 15 -5.50 5.71 -13.26
C LEU A 15 -4.45 6.24 -12.29
N TRP A 16 -3.25 5.66 -12.28
CA TRP A 16 -2.15 6.10 -11.43
C TRP A 16 -1.75 7.55 -11.70
N GLY A 17 -1.76 7.99 -12.97
CA GLY A 17 -1.48 9.38 -13.34
C GLY A 17 -2.41 10.42 -12.73
N ARG A 18 -3.57 10.01 -12.19
CA ARG A 18 -4.52 10.90 -11.48
C ARG A 18 -4.33 10.91 -9.96
N VAL A 19 -3.44 10.08 -9.43
CA VAL A 19 -3.21 9.95 -7.98
C VAL A 19 -2.28 11.06 -7.52
N ASN A 20 -2.75 11.89 -6.59
CA ASN A 20 -1.87 12.78 -5.84
C ASN A 20 -1.18 11.96 -4.74
N VAL A 21 0.09 11.60 -4.96
CA VAL A 21 0.85 10.71 -4.06
C VAL A 21 0.91 11.26 -2.62
N ASP A 22 1.01 12.57 -2.46
CA ASP A 22 1.18 13.20 -1.16
C ASP A 22 -0.12 13.19 -0.36
N GLU A 23 -1.22 13.61 -0.99
CA GLU A 23 -2.54 13.67 -0.37
C GLU A 23 -3.13 12.27 -0.18
N CYS A 24 -3.19 11.46 -1.25
CA CYS A 24 -3.76 10.12 -1.20
C CYS A 24 -2.94 9.21 -0.27
N GLY A 25 -1.62 9.42 -0.18
CA GLY A 25 -0.75 8.60 0.66
C GLY A 25 -0.95 8.89 2.13
N ALA A 26 -0.99 10.18 2.48
CA ALA A 26 -1.31 10.63 3.83
C ALA A 26 -2.70 10.13 4.27
N GLU A 27 -3.70 10.29 3.43
CA GLU A 27 -5.08 9.90 3.74
C GLU A 27 -5.22 8.38 3.89
N ALA A 28 -4.61 7.59 3.01
CA ALA A 28 -4.68 6.13 3.07
C ALA A 28 -4.06 5.59 4.37
N LEU A 29 -2.88 6.08 4.76
CA LEU A 29 -2.25 5.64 6.00
C LEU A 29 -3.01 6.13 7.24
N ALA A 30 -3.52 7.35 7.23
CA ALA A 30 -4.34 7.86 8.33
C ALA A 30 -5.63 7.02 8.50
N ARG A 31 -6.32 6.66 7.41
CA ARG A 31 -7.50 5.78 7.44
C ARG A 31 -7.17 4.40 7.99
N LEU A 32 -6.01 3.83 7.65
CA LEU A 32 -5.55 2.56 8.22
C LEU A 32 -5.42 2.65 9.74
N LEU A 33 -4.73 3.68 10.23
CA LEU A 33 -4.45 3.88 11.66
C LEU A 33 -5.70 4.23 12.48
N VAL A 34 -6.71 4.86 11.88
CA VAL A 34 -7.98 5.19 12.53
C VAL A 34 -8.95 4.02 12.53
N VAL A 35 -9.15 3.36 11.39
CA VAL A 35 -10.11 2.26 11.26
C VAL A 35 -9.59 0.99 11.94
N TYR A 36 -8.27 0.81 11.99
CA TYR A 36 -7.62 -0.35 12.59
C TYR A 36 -6.56 0.09 13.62
N PRO A 37 -6.98 0.59 14.80
CA PRO A 37 -6.08 1.20 15.79
C PRO A 37 -4.96 0.28 16.28
N TRP A 38 -5.15 -1.04 16.25
CA TRP A 38 -4.09 -2.00 16.61
C TRP A 38 -2.83 -1.89 15.73
N THR A 39 -2.95 -1.34 14.52
CA THR A 39 -1.81 -1.12 13.61
C THR A 39 -0.89 -0.01 14.08
N GLN A 40 -1.35 0.89 14.96
CA GLN A 40 -0.55 1.99 15.51
C GLN A 40 0.69 1.49 16.27
N ARG A 41 0.67 0.26 16.80
CA ARG A 41 1.82 -0.37 17.48
C ARG A 41 3.08 -0.47 16.61
N PHE A 42 2.93 -0.47 15.29
CA PHE A 42 4.08 -0.50 14.36
C PHE A 42 4.68 0.89 14.12
N PHE A 43 4.01 1.95 14.57
CA PHE A 43 4.34 3.35 14.33
C PHE A 43 4.57 4.13 15.62
N VAL A 44 4.99 3.47 16.70
CA VAL A 44 5.24 4.11 18.01
C VAL A 44 6.16 5.33 17.94
N SER A 45 7.09 5.37 16.99
CA SER A 45 8.00 6.51 16.77
C SER A 45 7.33 7.73 16.14
N PHE A 46 6.07 7.62 15.69
CA PHE A 46 5.34 8.73 15.07
C PHE A 46 4.71 9.66 16.12
N GLY A 47 4.83 9.33 17.41
CA GLY A 47 4.34 10.15 18.50
C GLY A 47 2.82 10.02 18.68
N ASN A 48 2.13 11.15 18.87
CA ASN A 48 0.72 11.14 19.22
C ASN A 48 -0.16 10.68 18.03
N MET A 49 -0.89 9.58 18.25
CA MET A 49 -1.89 9.01 17.33
C MET A 49 -3.19 8.62 18.07
N SER A 50 -3.40 9.19 19.26
CA SER A 50 -4.49 8.81 20.17
C SER A 50 -5.91 9.15 19.68
N SER A 51 -6.05 10.05 18.71
CA SER A 51 -7.33 10.46 18.14
C SER A 51 -7.27 10.59 16.61
N PRO A 52 -8.41 10.51 15.90
CA PRO A 52 -8.43 10.69 14.45
C PRO A 52 -7.82 12.01 13.98
N THR A 53 -8.11 13.11 14.68
CA THR A 53 -7.53 14.42 14.39
C THR A 53 -6.01 14.42 14.60
N ALA A 54 -5.52 13.77 15.65
CA ALA A 54 -4.08 13.63 15.89
C ALA A 54 -3.40 12.82 14.77
N VAL A 55 -4.01 11.73 14.31
CA VAL A 55 -3.48 10.91 13.21
C VAL A 55 -3.44 11.69 11.89
N LEU A 56 -4.54 12.37 11.52
CA LEU A 56 -4.64 13.13 10.27
C LEU A 56 -3.66 14.31 10.23
N GLY A 57 -3.45 14.98 11.37
CA GLY A 57 -2.51 16.10 11.51
C GLY A 57 -1.05 15.68 11.64
N ASN A 58 -0.74 14.38 11.77
CA ASN A 58 0.60 13.93 12.09
C ASN A 58 1.55 13.99 10.87
N PRO A 59 2.64 14.78 10.92
CA PRO A 59 3.57 14.92 9.80
C PRO A 59 4.30 13.63 9.45
N MET A 60 4.55 12.75 10.43
CA MET A 60 5.20 11.46 10.21
C MET A 60 4.27 10.49 9.47
N VAL A 61 2.97 10.50 9.80
CA VAL A 61 1.95 9.73 9.06
C VAL A 61 1.90 10.20 7.61
N ARG A 62 1.88 11.52 7.37
CA ARG A 62 1.89 12.08 6.01
C ARG A 62 3.14 11.66 5.22
N ALA A 63 4.32 11.83 5.82
CA ALA A 63 5.59 11.48 5.19
C ALA A 63 5.70 9.97 4.88
N HIS A 64 5.25 9.12 5.80
CA HIS A 64 5.28 7.68 5.59
C HIS A 64 4.24 7.22 4.56
N GLY A 65 3.04 7.79 4.58
CA GLY A 65 2.00 7.52 3.58
C GLY A 65 2.48 7.85 2.15
N LYS A 66 3.16 8.99 1.98
CA LYS A 66 3.85 9.35 0.72
C LYS A 66 4.89 8.30 0.33
N LYS A 67 5.73 7.85 1.25
CA LYS A 67 6.75 6.82 1.00
C LYS A 67 6.12 5.51 0.53
N VAL A 68 5.03 5.09 1.17
CA VAL A 68 4.26 3.91 0.76
C VAL A 68 3.75 4.09 -0.67
N LEU A 69 2.96 5.12 -0.99
CA LEU A 69 2.42 5.29 -2.35
C LEU A 69 3.50 5.52 -3.42
N THR A 70 4.64 6.12 -3.07
CA THR A 70 5.78 6.24 -4.00
C THR A 70 6.25 4.86 -4.47
N SER A 71 6.36 3.88 -3.55
CA SER A 71 6.74 2.50 -3.90
C SER A 71 5.70 1.80 -4.81
N PHE A 72 4.42 2.15 -4.66
CA PHE A 72 3.38 1.67 -5.58
C PHE A 72 3.57 2.27 -6.98
N GLY A 73 3.94 3.54 -7.08
CA GLY A 73 4.27 4.17 -8.36
C GLY A 73 5.47 3.54 -9.06
N GLU A 74 6.49 3.12 -8.30
CA GLU A 74 7.60 2.32 -8.85
C GLU A 74 7.13 0.97 -9.40
N ALA A 75 6.22 0.30 -8.71
CA ALA A 75 5.64 -0.95 -9.20
C ALA A 75 4.76 -0.76 -10.44
N VAL A 76 4.01 0.34 -10.54
CA VAL A 76 3.23 0.69 -11.74
C VAL A 76 4.15 0.94 -12.95
N ARG A 77 5.34 1.51 -12.74
CA ARG A 77 6.35 1.66 -13.82
C ARG A 77 6.99 0.33 -14.21
N ASN A 78 6.91 -0.69 -13.36
CA ASN A 78 7.57 -1.99 -13.53
C ASN A 78 6.58 -3.17 -13.44
N MET A 79 5.42 -3.07 -14.10
CA MET A 79 4.32 -4.04 -13.96
C MET A 79 4.68 -5.49 -14.35
N ASP A 80 5.67 -5.68 -15.22
CA ASP A 80 6.17 -7.02 -15.58
C ASP A 80 7.07 -7.62 -14.50
N SER A 81 7.62 -6.79 -13.60
CA SER A 81 8.60 -7.19 -12.59
C SER A 81 8.21 -6.80 -11.16
N VAL A 82 6.90 -6.66 -10.88
CA VAL A 82 6.37 -6.22 -9.57
C VAL A 82 6.95 -7.02 -8.38
N LYS A 83 7.13 -8.33 -8.53
CA LYS A 83 7.73 -9.17 -7.48
C LYS A 83 9.16 -8.73 -7.14
N LYS A 84 9.96 -8.36 -8.15
CA LYS A 84 11.34 -7.89 -7.95
C LYS A 84 11.32 -6.51 -7.28
N CYS A 85 10.43 -5.61 -7.69
CA CYS A 85 10.29 -4.28 -7.09
C CYS A 85 10.01 -4.34 -5.59
N PHE A 86 9.13 -5.25 -5.16
CA PHE A 86 8.78 -5.39 -3.74
C PHE A 86 9.62 -6.41 -2.97
N ALA A 87 10.61 -7.06 -3.57
CA ALA A 87 11.38 -8.12 -2.90
C ALA A 87 12.09 -7.60 -1.64
N GLN A 88 12.77 -6.46 -1.74
CA GLN A 88 13.45 -5.84 -0.60
C GLN A 88 12.45 -5.33 0.45
N LEU A 89 11.31 -4.78 0.00
CA LEU A 89 10.26 -4.30 0.89
C LEU A 89 9.61 -5.45 1.67
N SER A 90 9.37 -6.58 1.00
CA SER A 90 8.83 -7.79 1.61
C SER A 90 9.79 -8.35 2.67
N LYS A 91 11.08 -8.43 2.34
CA LYS A 91 12.12 -8.84 3.30
C LYS A 91 12.13 -7.94 4.53
N LEU A 92 12.06 -6.63 4.36
CA LEU A 92 12.01 -5.67 5.47
C LEU A 92 10.78 -5.89 6.37
N HIS A 93 9.59 -6.07 5.77
CA HIS A 93 8.34 -6.25 6.52
C HIS A 93 8.28 -7.60 7.25
N CYS A 94 8.86 -8.64 6.66
CA CYS A 94 8.90 -9.97 7.27
C CYS A 94 9.96 -10.08 8.36
N GLU A 95 11.22 -9.72 8.06
CA GLU A 95 12.38 -10.04 8.92
C GLU A 95 12.64 -8.98 9.99
N LYS A 96 12.38 -7.70 9.71
CA LYS A 96 12.68 -6.62 10.66
C LYS A 96 11.45 -6.13 11.39
N LEU A 97 10.36 -5.92 10.66
CA LEU A 97 9.14 -5.34 11.23
C LEU A 97 8.15 -6.40 11.76
N HIS A 98 8.35 -7.68 11.42
CA HIS A 98 7.51 -8.81 11.83
C HIS A 98 6.01 -8.54 11.63
N VAL A 99 5.66 -7.88 10.52
CA VAL A 99 4.28 -7.52 10.20
C VAL A 99 3.56 -8.76 9.68
N ASP A 100 2.46 -9.13 10.33
CA ASP A 100 1.61 -10.24 9.86
C ASP A 100 1.10 -9.93 8.43
N PRO A 101 1.28 -10.85 7.46
CA PRO A 101 0.81 -10.68 6.10
C PRO A 101 -0.68 -10.30 5.97
N GLU A 102 -1.53 -10.69 6.93
CA GLU A 102 -2.95 -10.33 6.95
C GLU A 102 -3.17 -8.81 7.04
N ASN A 103 -2.25 -8.04 7.62
CA ASN A 103 -2.35 -6.57 7.67
C ASN A 103 -2.29 -5.92 6.27
N PHE A 104 -1.67 -6.58 5.29
CA PHE A 104 -1.68 -6.09 3.90
C PHE A 104 -3.03 -6.30 3.21
N ARG A 105 -3.80 -7.33 3.61
CA ARG A 105 -5.16 -7.54 3.09
C ARG A 105 -6.12 -6.46 3.56
N VAL A 106 -5.96 -6.05 4.81
CA VAL A 106 -6.75 -5.00 5.45
C VAL A 106 -6.48 -3.63 4.80
N SER A 107 -5.21 -3.34 4.49
CA SER A 107 -4.82 -2.13 3.76
C SER A 107 -5.42 -2.07 2.34
N HIS A 108 -5.51 -3.23 1.66
CA HIS A 108 -6.09 -3.31 0.32
C HIS A 108 -7.60 -3.03 0.29
N ALA A 109 -8.35 -3.37 1.35
CA ALA A 109 -9.79 -3.11 1.41
C ALA A 109 -10.12 -1.61 1.37
N GLN A 110 -9.23 -0.76 1.90
CA GLN A 110 -9.46 0.69 2.00
C GLN A 110 -9.08 1.48 0.75
N LEU A 111 -8.26 0.91 -0.15
CA LEU A 111 -7.89 1.56 -1.41
C LEU A 111 -8.95 1.36 -2.51
N GLN A 112 -9.97 0.54 -2.28
CA GLN A 112 -11.06 0.39 -3.24
C GLN A 112 -11.86 1.71 -3.29
N PRO A 113 -12.01 2.33 -4.46
CA PRO A 113 -12.99 3.40 -4.60
C PRO A 113 -14.39 2.79 -4.37
N GLY A 114 -15.31 3.58 -3.79
CA GLY A 114 -16.71 3.18 -3.60
C GLY A 114 -17.36 2.66 -4.89
N PRO A 115 -18.53 2.01 -4.78
CA PRO A 115 -19.15 1.27 -5.88
C PRO A 115 -19.38 2.22 -7.07
N GLY A 116 -18.61 2.04 -8.15
CA GLY A 116 -18.72 2.85 -9.36
C GLY A 116 -17.43 3.20 -10.10
N ARG A 117 -16.23 2.89 -9.58
CA ARG A 117 -14.97 3.18 -10.31
C ARG A 117 -14.04 1.96 -10.40
N GLY A 118 -13.93 1.40 -11.61
CA GLY A 118 -12.75 0.69 -12.11
C GLY A 118 -12.23 -0.50 -11.30
N ALA A 119 -12.91 -1.65 -11.39
CA ALA A 119 -12.48 -2.93 -10.81
C ALA A 119 -11.17 -3.52 -11.39
N GLY A 120 -10.51 -2.86 -12.35
CA GLY A 120 -9.32 -3.34 -13.04
C GLY A 120 -8.00 -3.15 -12.28
N LEU A 121 -7.89 -2.10 -11.46
CA LEU A 121 -6.65 -1.74 -10.74
C LEU A 121 -6.23 -2.82 -9.71
N TRP A 122 -7.19 -3.60 -9.22
CA TRP A 122 -7.02 -4.45 -8.04
C TRP A 122 -6.76 -5.94 -8.34
N ARG A 123 -6.89 -6.37 -9.60
CA ARG A 123 -6.52 -7.75 -9.97
C ARG A 123 -5.02 -7.99 -9.84
N GLY A 124 -4.19 -6.96 -10.05
CA GLY A 124 -2.73 -7.01 -9.88
C GLY A 124 -2.24 -7.11 -8.45
N PHE A 125 -2.97 -6.53 -7.51
CA PHE A 125 -2.60 -6.56 -6.10
C PHE A 125 -2.78 -7.94 -5.46
N ARG A 126 -3.50 -8.87 -6.11
CA ARG A 126 -3.43 -10.30 -5.78
C ARG A 126 -2.01 -10.86 -5.88
N GLY A 127 -1.10 -10.20 -6.59
CA GLY A 127 0.33 -10.54 -6.69
C GLY A 127 1.14 -10.22 -5.42
N LEU A 128 0.67 -9.32 -4.54
CA LEU A 128 1.32 -9.07 -3.24
C LEU A 128 1.15 -10.23 -2.25
N ARG A 129 0.13 -11.09 -2.46
CA ARG A 129 0.02 -12.37 -1.73
C ARG A 129 1.26 -13.24 -1.90
N GLY A 130 1.93 -13.13 -3.05
CA GLY A 130 3.10 -13.93 -3.36
C GLY A 130 4.37 -13.48 -2.66
N VAL A 131 4.56 -12.20 -2.34
CA VAL A 131 5.88 -11.73 -1.89
C VAL A 131 6.15 -12.05 -0.42
N CYS A 132 5.11 -12.14 0.43
CA CYS A 132 5.25 -12.64 1.80
C CYS A 132 5.12 -14.18 1.90
N GLN A 133 4.43 -14.85 0.97
CA GLN A 133 4.33 -16.32 0.96
C GLN A 133 5.54 -17.02 0.30
N LEU A 134 6.31 -16.33 -0.54
CA LEU A 134 7.53 -16.86 -1.18
C LEU A 134 8.79 -16.78 -0.30
N LEU A 135 8.67 -16.30 0.94
CA LEU A 135 9.80 -16.06 1.85
C LEU A 135 9.69 -16.80 3.20
N ARG A 136 8.77 -17.77 3.33
CA ARG A 136 8.92 -18.79 4.36
C ARG A 136 9.61 -20.02 3.74
N PRO A 137 10.57 -20.65 4.45
CA PRO A 137 11.10 -21.96 4.05
C PRO A 137 10.00 -23.03 3.97
#